data_AF-A0A7C0WV38-F1
#
_entry.id   AF-A0A7C0WV38-F1
#
_cell.length_a   1.000
_cell.length_b   1.000
_cell.length_c   1.000
_cell.angle_alpha   90.00
_cell.angle_beta   90.00
_cell.angle_gamma   90.00
#
_symmetry.space_group_name_H-M   'P 1'
#
loop_
_entity.id
_entity.type
_entity.pdbx_description
1 polymer ?
#
loop_
_entity_poly.entity_id
_entity_poly.type
_entity_poly.pdbx_seq_one_letter_code
_entity_poly.pdbx_strand_id
1 'polypeptide(L)'
;MTFYTEPTGYEKTALSDLQGAWGNLREEVVEAQPFPERERILFHIDEAMSWESVRNLEQMRNTLLLIQNIAAQSEVPDEVSEWITIIRENLDEVFIAVEEGKAV
;
A
#
# COMPACT_ATOMS: atom_id res chain seq x y z
N MET A 1 -25.68 -26.86 -8.78
CA MET A 1 -24.90 -25.61 -8.94
C MET A 1 -25.58 -24.55 -8.12
N THR A 2 -24.92 -24.08 -7.07
CA THR A 2 -25.31 -22.87 -6.34
C THR A 2 -24.75 -21.68 -7.12
N PHE A 3 -25.63 -20.77 -7.52
CA PHE A 3 -25.19 -19.50 -8.11
C PHE A 3 -24.77 -18.56 -6.98
N TYR A 4 -23.61 -17.92 -7.13
CA TYR A 4 -23.23 -16.83 -6.23
C TYR A 4 -24.19 -15.66 -6.48
N THR A 5 -24.91 -15.25 -5.44
CA THR A 5 -25.71 -14.02 -5.44
C THR A 5 -24.83 -12.85 -5.07
N GLU A 6 -24.98 -11.73 -5.76
CA GLU A 6 -24.27 -10.50 -5.45
C GLU A 6 -24.54 -10.07 -3.99
N PRO A 7 -23.50 -9.78 -3.20
CA PRO A 7 -23.67 -9.28 -1.84
C PRO A 7 -24.21 -7.85 -1.86
N THR A 8 -24.98 -7.46 -0.85
CA THR A 8 -25.50 -6.08 -0.72
C THR A 8 -24.44 -5.08 -0.27
N GLY A 9 -23.23 -5.55 0.03
CA GLY A 9 -22.09 -4.74 0.41
C GLY A 9 -20.89 -5.61 0.81
N TYR A 10 -19.75 -4.97 0.95
CA TYR A 10 -18.52 -5.57 1.48
C TYR A 10 -18.17 -4.86 2.79
N GLU A 11 -17.78 -5.61 3.81
CA GLU A 11 -17.29 -5.02 5.04
C GLU A 11 -15.90 -4.44 4.81
N LYS A 12 -15.66 -3.26 5.38
CA LYS A 12 -14.36 -2.61 5.29
C LYS A 12 -13.41 -3.29 6.27
N THR A 13 -12.27 -3.76 5.77
CA THR A 13 -11.22 -4.43 6.56
C THR A 13 -9.93 -3.63 6.55
N ALA A 14 -9.03 -3.92 7.49
CA ALA A 14 -7.68 -3.35 7.49
C ALA A 14 -6.94 -3.61 6.16
N LEU A 15 -7.16 -4.78 5.54
CA LEU A 15 -6.60 -5.09 4.21
C LEU A 15 -7.18 -4.17 3.12
N SER A 16 -8.48 -3.89 3.15
CA SER A 16 -9.10 -2.96 2.18
C SER A 16 -8.60 -1.52 2.36
N ASP A 17 -8.32 -1.10 3.59
CA ASP A 17 -7.72 0.20 3.91
C ASP A 17 -6.28 0.31 3.41
N LEU A 18 -5.47 -0.72 3.66
CA LEU A 18 -4.11 -0.81 3.14
C LEU A 18 -4.10 -0.77 1.60
N GLN A 19 -4.98 -1.52 0.94
CA GLN A 19 -5.09 -1.52 -0.51
C GLN A 19 -5.45 -0.13 -1.06
N GLY A 20 -6.42 0.55 -0.43
CA GLY A 20 -6.80 1.91 -0.81
C GLY A 20 -5.64 2.90 -0.66
N ALA A 21 -4.90 2.82 0.44
CA ALA A 21 -3.76 3.70 0.69
C ALA A 21 -2.64 3.52 -0.34
N TRP A 22 -2.33 2.29 -0.77
CA TRP A 22 -1.39 2.06 -1.86
C TRP A 22 -1.85 2.66 -3.19
N GLY A 23 -3.15 2.56 -3.49
CA GLY A 23 -3.74 3.20 -4.66
C GLY A 23 -3.56 4.72 -4.64
N ASN A 24 -3.84 5.35 -3.50
CA ASN A 24 -3.68 6.79 -3.32
C ASN A 24 -2.22 7.23 -3.42
N LEU A 25 -1.27 6.52 -2.79
CA LEU A 25 0.16 6.82 -2.94
C LEU A 25 0.58 6.76 -4.41
N ARG A 26 0.12 5.74 -5.14
CA ARG A 26 0.46 5.59 -6.55
C ARG A 26 -0.06 6.77 -7.37
N GLU A 27 -1.31 7.16 -7.16
CA GLU A 27 -1.91 8.32 -7.82
C GLU A 27 -1.14 9.60 -7.49
N GLU A 28 -0.83 9.83 -6.22
CA GLU A 28 -0.07 11.00 -5.77
C GLU A 28 1.31 11.09 -6.46
N VAL A 29 2.04 9.97 -6.56
CA VAL A 29 3.35 9.95 -7.25
C VAL A 29 3.20 10.15 -8.76
N VAL A 30 2.06 9.79 -9.36
CA VAL A 30 1.77 10.04 -10.78
C VAL A 30 1.42 11.51 -11.03
N GLU A 31 0.67 12.14 -10.12
CA GLU A 31 0.21 13.52 -10.29
C GLU A 31 1.21 14.57 -9.81
N ALA A 32 2.12 14.18 -8.91
CA ALA A 32 3.19 15.03 -8.41
C ALA A 32 4.05 15.65 -9.53
N GLN A 33 4.55 16.86 -9.26
CA GLN A 33 5.62 17.44 -10.08
C GLN A 33 6.82 16.48 -10.14
N PRO A 34 7.55 16.39 -11.27
CA PRO A 34 8.67 15.48 -11.38
C PRO A 34 9.72 15.71 -10.28
N PHE A 35 10.09 14.64 -9.58
CA PHE A 35 11.12 14.64 -8.54
C PHE A 35 12.11 13.47 -8.75
N PRO A 36 13.32 13.54 -8.18
CA PRO A 36 14.32 12.48 -8.30
C PRO A 36 13.79 11.13 -7.80
N GLU A 37 14.16 10.03 -8.46
CA GLU A 37 13.71 8.67 -8.12
C GLU A 37 12.21 8.37 -8.29
N ARG A 38 11.40 9.29 -8.85
CA ARG A 38 9.96 9.08 -9.09
C ARG A 38 9.63 7.74 -9.77
N GLU A 39 10.30 7.44 -10.89
CA GLU A 39 10.06 6.20 -11.63
C GLU A 39 10.40 4.95 -10.80
N ARG A 40 11.45 5.04 -9.98
CA ARG A 40 11.87 3.95 -9.11
C ARG A 40 10.92 3.73 -7.95
N ILE A 41 10.39 4.81 -7.38
CA ILE A 41 9.32 4.74 -6.37
C ILE A 41 8.06 4.10 -6.99
N LEU A 42 7.64 4.52 -8.19
CA LEU A 42 6.51 3.90 -8.91
C LEU A 42 6.72 2.41 -9.14
N PHE A 43 7.91 2.01 -9.60
CA PHE A 43 8.25 0.60 -9.76
C PHE A 43 8.06 -0.18 -8.46
N HIS A 44 8.60 0.31 -7.34
CA HIS A 44 8.47 -0.39 -6.06
C HIS A 44 7.05 -0.37 -5.50
N ILE A 45 6.25 0.66 -5.77
CA ILE A 45 4.81 0.68 -5.45
C ILE A 45 4.08 -0.43 -6.21
N ASP A 46 4.32 -0.55 -7.52
CA ASP A 46 3.72 -1.60 -8.35
C ASP A 46 4.16 -3.00 -7.89
N GLU A 47 5.43 -3.16 -7.50
CA GLU A 47 5.93 -4.42 -6.90
C GLU A 47 5.29 -4.71 -5.54
N ALA A 48 5.07 -3.71 -4.70
CA ALA A 48 4.41 -3.87 -3.40
C ALA A 48 2.94 -4.31 -3.56
N MET A 49 2.28 -3.85 -4.62
CA MET A 49 0.90 -4.22 -4.99
C MET A 49 0.82 -5.45 -5.90
N SER A 50 1.95 -6.06 -6.26
CA SER A 50 1.97 -7.29 -7.06
C SER A 50 1.25 -8.43 -6.35
N TRP A 51 0.77 -9.38 -7.15
CA TRP A 51 0.02 -10.53 -6.64
C TRP A 51 0.86 -11.42 -5.70
N GLU A 52 2.18 -11.44 -5.93
CA GLU A 52 3.18 -12.08 -5.09
C GLU A 52 3.29 -11.39 -3.73
N SER A 53 3.36 -10.06 -3.72
CA SER A 53 3.53 -9.25 -2.51
C SER A 53 2.26 -9.20 -1.64
N VAL A 54 1.06 -9.09 -2.22
CA VAL A 54 -0.21 -9.08 -1.46
C VAL A 54 -0.48 -10.40 -0.72
N ARG A 55 0.19 -11.50 -1.09
CA ARG A 55 0.16 -12.78 -0.36
C ARG A 55 1.23 -12.92 0.70
N ASN A 56 2.19 -12.03 0.72
CA ASN A 56 3.32 -12.06 1.62
C ASN A 56 3.52 -10.66 2.21
N LEU A 57 2.76 -10.36 3.27
CA LEU A 57 2.79 -9.04 3.92
C LEU A 57 4.17 -8.66 4.44
N GLU A 58 5.02 -9.63 4.78
CA GLU A 58 6.43 -9.37 5.14
C GLU A 58 7.25 -8.88 3.93
N GLN A 59 7.01 -9.44 2.75
CA GLN A 59 7.61 -8.92 1.52
C GLN A 59 7.10 -7.51 1.22
N MET A 60 5.81 -7.24 1.40
CA MET A 60 5.25 -5.89 1.25
C MET A 60 5.90 -4.90 2.22
N ARG A 61 6.11 -5.29 3.49
CA ARG A 61 6.82 -4.50 4.50
C ARG A 61 8.24 -4.16 4.05
N ASN A 62 8.97 -5.14 3.54
CA ASN A 62 10.34 -4.93 3.04
C ASN A 62 10.38 -3.97 1.85
N THR A 63 9.40 -4.07 0.93
CA THR A 63 9.30 -3.14 -0.20
C THR A 63 8.95 -1.72 0.26
N LEU A 64 8.06 -1.57 1.25
CA LEU A 64 7.74 -0.27 1.85
C LEU A 64 8.97 0.37 2.50
N LEU A 65 9.78 -0.40 3.22
CA LEU A 65 11.05 0.09 3.80
C LEU A 65 12.01 0.60 2.71
N LEU A 66 12.06 -0.09 1.56
CA LEU A 66 12.87 0.37 0.43
C LEU A 66 12.35 1.70 -0.14
N ILE A 67 11.04 1.84 -0.30
CA ILE A 67 10.41 3.09 -0.75
C ILE A 67 10.71 4.22 0.24
N GLN A 68 10.58 3.99 1.54
CA GLN A 68 10.91 4.96 2.59
C GLN A 68 12.38 5.40 2.52
N ASN A 69 13.29 4.46 2.33
CA ASN A 69 14.72 4.77 2.22
C ASN A 69 15.03 5.60 0.97
N ILE A 70 14.36 5.33 -0.16
CA ILE A 70 14.51 6.12 -1.39
C ILE A 70 13.95 7.52 -1.16
N ALA A 71 12.72 7.62 -0.63
CA ALA A 71 12.05 8.89 -0.36
C ALA A 71 12.82 9.77 0.64
N ALA A 72 13.46 9.18 1.65
CA ALA A 72 14.28 9.93 2.61
C ALA A 72 15.57 10.51 1.99
N GLN A 73 15.99 10.00 0.83
CA GLN A 73 17.18 10.44 0.09
C GLN A 73 16.84 11.33 -1.11
N SER A 74 15.56 11.51 -1.42
CA SER A 74 15.08 12.37 -2.51
C SER A 74 14.20 13.49 -1.96
N GLU A 75 14.14 14.61 -2.68
CA GLU A 75 13.20 15.70 -2.36
C GLU A 75 11.80 15.32 -2.84
N VAL A 76 11.19 14.31 -2.20
CA VAL A 76 9.81 13.91 -2.49
C VAL A 76 8.83 14.99 -2.01
N PRO A 77 7.68 15.17 -2.68
CA PRO A 77 6.60 16.01 -2.19
C PRO A 77 6.11 15.58 -0.80
N ASP A 78 5.60 16.55 -0.04
CA ASP A 78 5.08 16.30 1.31
C ASP A 78 3.89 15.32 1.29
N GLU A 79 3.02 15.45 0.28
CA GLU A 79 1.84 14.59 0.08
C GLU A 79 2.25 13.13 -0.16
N VAL A 80 3.32 12.90 -0.94
CA VAL A 80 3.89 11.56 -1.16
C VAL A 80 4.43 10.99 0.16
N SER A 81 5.10 11.82 0.95
CA SER A 81 5.64 11.41 2.26
C SER A 81 4.54 11.08 3.28
N GLU A 82 3.43 11.82 3.25
CA GLU A 82 2.25 11.57 4.06
C GLU A 82 1.64 10.21 3.72
N TRP A 83 1.43 9.91 2.44
CA TRP A 83 0.90 8.62 2.02
C TRP A 83 1.82 7.43 2.36
N ILE A 84 3.14 7.59 2.25
CA ILE A 84 4.10 6.57 2.69
C ILE A 84 3.96 6.29 4.20
N THR A 85 3.66 7.33 4.99
CA THR A 85 3.41 7.21 6.43
C THR A 85 2.10 6.50 6.72
N ILE A 86 1.02 6.89 6.03
CA ILE A 86 -0.30 6.24 6.14
C ILE A 86 -0.21 4.76 5.80
N ILE A 87 0.49 4.39 4.72
CA ILE A 87 0.66 2.98 4.34
C ILE A 87 1.39 2.18 5.43
N ARG A 88 2.40 2.78 6.08
CA ARG A 88 3.09 2.12 7.19
C ARG A 88 2.12 1.82 8.33
N GLU A 89 1.30 2.81 8.70
CA GLU A 89 0.30 2.67 9.77
C GLU A 89 -0.74 1.62 9.41
N ASN A 90 -1.31 1.67 8.20
CA ASN A 90 -2.27 0.67 7.73
C ASN A 90 -1.66 -0.73 7.67
N LEU A 91 -0.39 -0.86 7.30
CA LEU A 91 0.29 -2.15 7.26
C LEU A 91 0.43 -2.72 8.67
N ASP A 92 0.81 -1.90 9.65
CA ASP A 92 0.88 -2.32 11.06
C ASP A 92 -0.51 -2.73 11.60
N GLU A 93 -1.56 -1.99 11.24
CA GLU A 93 -2.95 -2.39 11.56
C GLU A 93 -3.33 -3.73 10.93
N VAL A 94 -2.92 -3.99 9.69
CA VAL A 94 -3.13 -5.29 9.03
C VAL A 94 -2.43 -6.41 9.80
N PHE A 95 -1.18 -6.21 10.23
CA PHE A 95 -0.48 -7.24 11.02
C PHE A 95 -1.21 -7.53 12.35
N ILE A 96 -1.69 -6.50 13.04
CA ILE A 96 -2.51 -6.66 14.25
C ILE A 96 -3.81 -7.43 13.92
N ALA A 97 -4.51 -7.04 12.86
CA ALA A 97 -5.74 -7.70 12.45
C ALA A 97 -5.52 -9.17 12.04
N VAL A 98 -4.36 -9.51 11.46
CA VAL A 98 -3.99 -10.89 11.13
C VAL A 98 -3.78 -11.70 12.41
N GLU A 99 -3.06 -11.15 13.39
CA GLU A 99 -2.86 -11.80 14.69
C GLU A 99 -4.17 -12.03 15.44
N GLU A 100 -5.13 -11.12 15.32
CA GLU A 100 -6.46 -11.22 15.92
C GLU A 100 -7.45 -12.08 15.09
N GLY A 101 -7.09 -12.51 13.88
CA GLY A 101 -7.97 -13.24 12.98
C GLY A 101 -9.12 -12.41 12.38
N LYS A 102 -8.94 -11.08 12.28
CA LYS A 102 -9.92 -10.09 11.79
C LYS A 102 -9.52 -9.38 10.49
N ALA A 103 -8.45 -9.84 9.84
CA ALA A 103 -7.91 -9.18 8.65
C ALA A 103 -8.82 -9.26 7.40
N VAL A 104 -9.76 -10.21 7.37
CA VAL A 104 -10.61 -10.56 6.22
C VAL A 104 -12.08 -10.50 6.59
#